data_AF-A0A851QR22-F1
#
_entry.id   AF-A0A851QR22-F1
#
_cell.length_a   1.000
_cell.length_b   1.000
_cell.length_c   1.000
_cell.angle_alpha   90.00
_cell.angle_beta   90.00
_cell.angle_gamma   90.00
#
_symmetry.space_group_name_H-M   'P 1'
#
loop_
_entity.id
_entity.type
_entity.pdbx_description
1 polymer ?
#
loop_
_entity_poly.entity_id
_entity_poly.type
_entity_poly.pdbx_seq_one_letter_code
_entity_poly.pdbx_strand_id
1 'polypeptide(L)'
;MWRTLALASAFFPGLFILCIRLVSTVQATMATVSGITVVLSCKNVVHDRHWLAVEYVWVLVPYMAYDIYVMYLCHWHKSQEKGILEKKHSLASVWSFLLQERLMVTHHLFILIVLTPITQHFRGELGDFFVGCIFTAELSTPFVSLGKILMQLKMQDTLLHKVNGILVLVTFFLCRILLFPFMYAAYARQVGIPLYLVPFRIPLHCNIANASLIAPQLYWFRLICRKAARLY
;
A
#
# COMPACT_ATOMS: atom_id res chain seq x y z
N MET A 1 -0.50 -29.85 -7.77
CA MET A 1 -1.04 -28.67 -7.03
C MET A 1 -0.88 -27.35 -7.80
N TRP A 2 0.31 -27.01 -8.32
CA TRP A 2 0.52 -25.77 -9.09
C TRP A 2 -0.13 -25.74 -10.49
N ARG A 3 -0.22 -26.90 -11.16
CA ARG A 3 -0.88 -27.02 -12.47
C ARG A 3 -2.40 -26.81 -12.40
N THR A 4 -3.05 -27.22 -11.31
CA THR A 4 -4.50 -27.06 -11.11
C THR A 4 -4.90 -25.63 -10.80
N LEU A 5 -4.07 -24.87 -10.08
CA LEU A 5 -4.27 -23.42 -9.87
C LEU A 5 -4.14 -22.62 -11.17
N ALA A 6 -3.16 -22.95 -12.02
CA ALA A 6 -2.97 -22.31 -13.32
C ALA A 6 -4.11 -22.63 -14.33
N LEU A 7 -4.67 -23.84 -14.25
CA LEU A 7 -5.86 -24.23 -15.02
C LEU A 7 -7.12 -23.52 -14.50
N ALA A 8 -7.32 -23.46 -13.18
CA ALA A 8 -8.46 -22.75 -12.58
C ALA A 8 -8.43 -21.24 -12.88
N SER A 9 -7.25 -20.62 -12.90
CA SER A 9 -7.09 -19.21 -13.29
C SER A 9 -7.32 -18.96 -14.78
N ALA A 10 -7.11 -19.97 -15.63
CA ALA A 10 -7.38 -19.90 -17.06
C ALA A 10 -8.89 -20.08 -17.38
N PHE A 11 -9.62 -20.85 -16.57
CA PHE A 11 -11.07 -21.08 -16.75
C PHE A 11 -11.95 -20.07 -15.99
N PHE A 12 -11.46 -19.47 -14.90
CA PHE A 12 -12.19 -18.47 -14.11
C PHE A 12 -11.30 -17.25 -13.78
N PRO A 13 -10.97 -16.40 -14.78
CA PRO A 13 -10.14 -15.21 -14.56
C PRO A 13 -10.72 -14.29 -13.48
N GLY A 14 -12.05 -14.25 -13.34
CA GLY A 14 -12.73 -13.52 -12.28
C GLY A 14 -12.46 -14.05 -10.86
N LEU A 15 -12.39 -15.38 -10.67
CA LEU A 15 -12.13 -16.00 -9.38
C LEU A 15 -10.67 -15.76 -8.94
N PHE A 16 -9.73 -15.86 -9.89
CA PHE A 16 -8.32 -15.57 -9.63
C PHE A 16 -8.11 -14.14 -9.11
N ILE A 17 -8.72 -13.15 -9.78
CA ILE A 17 -8.65 -11.74 -9.37
C ILE A 17 -9.31 -11.52 -8.01
N LEU A 18 -10.41 -12.22 -7.72
CA LEU A 18 -11.06 -12.17 -6.41
C LEU A 18 -10.13 -12.67 -5.30
N CYS A 19 -9.51 -13.84 -5.47
CA CYS A 19 -8.59 -14.42 -4.50
C CYS A 19 -7.41 -13.48 -4.20
N ILE A 20 -6.80 -12.87 -5.23
CA ILE A 20 -5.70 -11.91 -5.05
C ILE A 20 -6.15 -10.72 -4.17
N ARG A 21 -7.35 -10.19 -4.43
CA ARG A 21 -7.88 -9.04 -3.67
C ARG A 21 -8.22 -9.40 -2.23
N LEU A 22 -8.66 -10.62 -1.97
CA LEU A 22 -8.87 -11.12 -0.61
C LEU A 22 -7.55 -11.24 0.15
N VAL A 23 -6.50 -11.80 -0.48
CA VAL A 23 -5.16 -11.89 0.11
C VAL A 23 -4.63 -10.49 0.44
N SER A 24 -4.75 -9.54 -0.48
CA SER A 24 -4.36 -8.14 -0.24
C SER A 24 -5.16 -7.48 0.89
N THR A 25 -6.45 -7.79 1.01
CA THR A 25 -7.31 -7.29 2.10
C THR A 25 -6.88 -7.84 3.46
N VAL A 26 -6.58 -9.14 3.54
CA VAL A 26 -6.10 -9.79 4.77
C VAL A 26 -4.78 -9.18 5.20
N GLN A 27 -3.83 -9.04 4.27
CA GLN A 27 -2.55 -8.38 4.54
C GLN A 27 -2.81 -7.01 5.12
N ALA A 28 -3.53 -6.15 4.40
CA ALA A 28 -3.70 -4.76 4.75
C ALA A 28 -4.38 -4.58 6.11
N THR A 29 -5.28 -5.49 6.47
CA THR A 29 -5.89 -5.55 7.79
C THR A 29 -4.85 -5.88 8.86
N MET A 30 -4.02 -6.91 8.65
CA MET A 30 -2.93 -7.25 9.58
C MET A 30 -1.93 -6.10 9.74
N ALA A 31 -1.58 -5.40 8.65
CA ALA A 31 -0.68 -4.25 8.69
C ALA A 31 -1.27 -3.13 9.52
N THR A 32 -2.54 -2.80 9.25
CA THR A 32 -3.25 -1.74 9.97
C THR A 32 -3.36 -2.05 11.46
N VAL A 33 -3.75 -3.27 11.83
CA VAL A 33 -3.85 -3.68 13.24
C VAL A 33 -2.49 -3.62 13.93
N SER A 34 -1.44 -4.09 13.26
CA SER A 34 -0.08 -4.01 13.78
C SER A 34 0.36 -2.56 13.97
N GLY A 35 0.08 -1.70 12.99
CA GLY A 35 0.39 -0.27 13.04
C GLY A 35 -0.32 0.46 14.17
N ILE A 36 -1.64 0.26 14.31
CA ILE A 36 -2.42 0.85 15.41
C ILE A 36 -1.88 0.38 16.76
N THR A 37 -1.57 -0.91 16.90
CA THR A 37 -1.03 -1.46 18.16
C THR A 37 0.30 -0.80 18.53
N VAL A 38 1.22 -0.65 17.56
CA VAL A 38 2.50 0.04 17.80
C VAL A 38 2.28 1.51 18.19
N VAL A 39 1.44 2.23 17.45
CA VAL A 39 1.16 3.66 17.68
C VAL A 39 0.55 3.90 19.06
N LEU A 40 -0.34 3.01 19.53
CA LEU A 40 -0.97 3.14 20.84
C LEU A 40 -0.04 2.73 21.99
N SER A 41 0.92 1.84 21.76
CA SER A 41 1.85 1.36 22.77
C SER A 41 3.04 2.31 23.00
N CYS A 42 3.52 2.99 21.96
CA CYS A 42 4.65 3.91 22.06
C CYS A 42 4.23 5.28 22.63
N LYS A 43 4.73 5.64 23.80
CA LYS A 43 4.57 6.97 24.42
C LYS A 43 5.64 7.93 23.91
N ASN A 44 6.88 7.47 23.79
CA ASN A 44 7.98 8.20 23.18
C ASN A 44 8.10 7.82 21.70
N VAL A 45 7.78 8.76 20.81
CA VAL A 45 7.71 8.53 19.36
C VAL A 45 9.06 8.23 18.71
N VAL A 46 10.18 8.54 19.38
CA VAL A 46 11.54 8.35 18.86
C VAL A 46 12.19 7.11 19.46
N HIS A 47 12.07 6.91 20.77
CA HIS A 47 12.88 5.94 21.51
C HIS A 47 12.12 4.69 21.95
N ASP A 48 10.79 4.71 22.02
CA ASP A 48 10.07 3.52 22.42
C ASP A 48 10.17 2.44 21.34
N ARG A 49 10.27 1.20 21.81
CA ARG A 49 10.36 0.00 20.98
C ARG A 49 9.09 -0.80 21.03
N HIS A 50 8.72 -1.39 19.90
CA HIS A 50 7.61 -2.32 19.84
C HIS A 50 7.93 -3.46 18.86
N TRP A 51 7.86 -4.70 19.35
CA TRP A 51 8.25 -5.88 18.57
C TRP A 51 7.50 -6.00 17.23
N LEU A 52 6.21 -5.64 17.17
CA LEU A 52 5.44 -5.62 15.92
C LEU A 52 6.03 -4.70 14.84
N ALA A 53 6.74 -3.62 15.21
CA ALA A 53 7.39 -2.74 14.22
C ALA A 53 8.57 -3.41 13.52
N VAL A 54 9.15 -4.46 14.14
CA VAL A 54 10.27 -5.23 13.60
C VAL A 54 9.77 -6.53 12.96
N GLU A 55 9.02 -7.33 13.72
CA GLU A 55 8.61 -8.68 13.32
C GLU A 55 7.62 -8.67 12.15
N TYR A 56 6.74 -7.67 12.08
CA TYR A 56 5.77 -7.60 10.99
C TYR A 56 6.43 -7.41 9.62
N VAL A 57 7.63 -6.83 9.57
CA VAL A 57 8.38 -6.64 8.32
C VAL A 57 8.75 -7.99 7.69
N TRP A 58 9.00 -9.03 8.50
CA TRP A 58 9.27 -10.38 8.00
C TRP A 58 8.04 -11.02 7.33
N VAL A 59 6.84 -10.59 7.67
CA VAL A 59 5.60 -10.95 6.95
C VAL A 59 5.41 -10.08 5.71
N LEU A 60 5.79 -8.80 5.79
CA LEU A 60 5.65 -7.83 4.71
C LEU A 60 6.53 -8.16 3.50
N VAL A 61 7.79 -8.55 3.71
CA VAL A 61 8.76 -8.86 2.64
C VAL A 61 8.27 -9.95 1.68
N PRO A 62 7.90 -11.16 2.13
CA PRO A 62 7.41 -12.21 1.23
C PRO A 62 6.07 -11.82 0.58
N TYR A 63 5.22 -11.06 1.29
CA TYR A 63 3.99 -10.53 0.69
C TYR A 63 4.30 -9.56 -0.45
N MET A 64 5.23 -8.62 -0.29
CA MET A 64 5.58 -7.66 -1.34
C MET A 64 6.15 -8.34 -2.58
N ALA A 65 6.96 -9.39 -2.39
CA ALA A 65 7.45 -10.23 -3.49
C ALA A 65 6.29 -10.98 -4.19
N TYR A 66 5.37 -11.55 -3.40
CA TYR A 66 4.16 -12.18 -3.90
C TYR A 66 3.29 -11.19 -4.70
N ASP A 67 3.08 -9.97 -4.20
CA ASP A 67 2.19 -8.98 -4.81
C ASP A 67 2.74 -8.53 -6.18
N ILE A 68 4.05 -8.27 -6.28
CA ILE A 68 4.72 -7.98 -7.56
C ILE A 68 4.52 -9.14 -8.55
N TYR A 69 4.66 -10.39 -8.09
CA TYR A 69 4.49 -11.56 -8.94
C TYR A 69 3.05 -11.72 -9.45
N VAL A 70 2.04 -11.57 -8.59
CA VAL A 70 0.64 -11.66 -9.01
C VAL A 70 0.21 -10.47 -9.87
N MET A 71 0.78 -9.28 -9.66
CA MET A 71 0.62 -8.14 -10.57
C MET A 71 1.13 -8.47 -11.98
N TYR A 72 2.31 -9.10 -12.09
CA TYR A 72 2.84 -9.57 -13.37
C TYR A 72 1.92 -10.61 -14.01
N LEU A 73 1.41 -11.58 -13.25
CA LEU A 73 0.45 -12.57 -13.77
C LEU A 73 -0.85 -11.92 -14.25
N CYS A 74 -1.39 -10.95 -13.51
CA CYS A 74 -2.57 -10.20 -13.94
C CYS A 74 -2.32 -9.41 -15.22
N HIS A 75 -1.16 -8.76 -15.36
CA HIS A 75 -0.75 -8.09 -16.60
C HIS A 75 -0.68 -9.08 -17.75
N TRP A 76 -0.03 -10.22 -17.53
CA TRP A 76 0.10 -11.29 -18.50
C TRP A 76 -1.25 -11.79 -19.03
N HIS A 77 -2.17 -12.13 -18.11
CA HIS A 77 -3.50 -12.61 -18.47
C HIS A 77 -4.29 -11.56 -19.26
N LYS A 78 -4.24 -10.28 -18.86
CA LYS A 78 -4.87 -9.19 -19.61
C LYS A 78 -4.29 -9.00 -21.01
N SER A 79 -2.98 -9.17 -21.18
CA SER A 79 -2.32 -9.08 -22.49
C SER A 79 -2.76 -10.23 -23.40
N GLN A 80 -2.91 -11.44 -22.86
CA GLN A 80 -3.45 -12.59 -23.59
C GLN A 80 -4.91 -12.37 -24.01
N GLU A 81 -5.77 -11.85 -23.13
CA GLU A 81 -7.16 -11.49 -23.46
C GLU A 81 -7.26 -10.44 -24.57
N LYS A 82 -6.26 -9.55 -24.67
CA LYS A 82 -6.15 -8.55 -25.74
C LYS A 82 -5.54 -9.09 -27.04
N GLY A 83 -5.24 -10.40 -27.12
CA GLY A 83 -4.65 -11.04 -28.29
C GLY A 83 -3.15 -10.76 -28.49
N ILE A 84 -2.45 -10.23 -27.48
CA ILE A 84 -1.00 -9.98 -27.56
C ILE A 84 -0.25 -11.29 -27.29
N LEU A 85 0.31 -11.88 -28.34
CA LEU A 85 1.07 -13.14 -28.36
C LEU A 85 2.51 -12.99 -27.83
N GLU A 86 2.69 -12.35 -26.68
CA GLU A 86 3.98 -12.48 -25.99
C GLU A 86 4.12 -13.94 -25.51
N LYS A 87 5.36 -14.41 -25.28
CA LYS A 87 5.62 -15.67 -24.56
C LYS A 87 5.72 -15.43 -23.05
N LYS A 88 5.12 -16.32 -22.24
CA LYS A 88 5.12 -16.18 -20.76
C LYS A 88 6.57 -16.13 -20.25
N HIS A 89 6.87 -15.16 -19.39
CA HIS A 89 8.22 -14.88 -18.88
C HIS A 89 9.25 -14.43 -19.94
N SER A 90 8.82 -13.98 -21.12
CA SER A 90 9.73 -13.33 -22.07
C SER A 90 10.18 -11.96 -21.55
N LEU A 91 11.37 -11.51 -21.98
CA LEU A 91 11.87 -10.17 -21.66
C LEU A 91 10.93 -9.07 -22.14
N ALA A 92 10.32 -9.24 -23.32
CA ALA A 92 9.31 -8.33 -23.85
C ALA A 92 8.12 -8.18 -22.90
N SER A 93 7.63 -9.30 -22.36
CA SER A 93 6.52 -9.32 -21.41
C SER A 93 6.83 -8.61 -20.09
N VAL A 94 8.02 -8.86 -19.54
CA VAL A 94 8.46 -8.20 -18.31
C VAL A 94 8.63 -6.71 -18.54
N TRP A 95 9.22 -6.31 -19.68
CA TRP A 95 9.39 -4.91 -20.03
C TRP A 95 8.05 -4.19 -20.22
N SER A 96 7.13 -4.81 -20.94
CA SER A 96 5.75 -4.35 -21.12
C SER A 96 5.03 -4.15 -19.78
N PHE A 97 5.18 -5.09 -18.85
CA PHE A 97 4.65 -4.99 -17.49
C PHE A 97 5.24 -3.80 -16.72
N LEU A 98 6.57 -3.65 -16.71
CA LEU A 98 7.24 -2.55 -16.02
C LEU A 98 6.82 -1.17 -16.54
N LEU A 99 6.57 -1.05 -17.85
CA LEU A 99 6.15 0.22 -18.45
C LEU A 99 4.67 0.52 -18.23
N GLN A 100 3.78 -0.47 -18.42
CA GLN A 100 2.33 -0.25 -18.34
C GLN A 100 1.85 -0.11 -16.90
N GLU A 101 2.39 -0.91 -15.97
CA GLU A 101 2.00 -0.91 -14.55
C GLU A 101 3.01 -0.15 -13.67
N ARG A 102 3.83 0.74 -14.29
CA ARG A 102 4.98 1.43 -13.68
C ARG A 102 4.72 2.00 -12.28
N LEU A 103 3.57 2.64 -12.09
CA LEU A 103 3.27 3.36 -10.87
C LEU A 103 3.12 2.42 -9.67
N MET A 104 2.39 1.32 -9.86
CA MET A 104 2.17 0.33 -8.82
C MET A 104 3.44 -0.51 -8.62
N VAL A 105 4.12 -0.90 -9.69
CA VAL A 105 5.34 -1.73 -9.60
C VAL A 105 6.47 -0.96 -8.91
N THR A 106 6.73 0.29 -9.31
CA THR A 106 7.74 1.13 -8.67
C THR A 106 7.44 1.34 -7.19
N HIS A 107 6.17 1.49 -6.80
CA HIS A 107 5.80 1.59 -5.38
C HIS A 107 6.16 0.35 -4.58
N HIS A 108 5.80 -0.84 -5.08
CA HIS A 108 6.08 -2.10 -4.37
C HIS A 108 7.58 -2.42 -4.35
N LEU A 109 8.30 -2.16 -5.44
CA LEU A 109 9.76 -2.28 -5.49
C LEU A 109 10.44 -1.30 -4.52
N PHE A 110 9.95 -0.06 -4.42
CA PHE A 110 10.46 0.92 -3.48
C PHE A 110 10.24 0.48 -2.02
N ILE A 111 9.04 -0.03 -1.69
CA ILE A 111 8.79 -0.59 -0.36
C ILE A 111 9.77 -1.73 -0.09
N LEU A 112 9.83 -2.71 -0.99
CA LEU A 112 10.62 -3.93 -0.82
C LEU A 112 12.12 -3.65 -0.71
N ILE A 113 12.69 -2.87 -1.64
CA ILE A 113 14.15 -2.71 -1.79
C ILE A 113 14.69 -1.52 -0.99
N VAL A 114 13.87 -0.51 -0.70
CA VAL A 114 14.32 0.71 -0.01
C VAL A 114 13.75 0.79 1.40
N LEU A 115 12.43 0.70 1.58
CA LEU A 115 11.84 0.87 2.91
C LEU A 115 12.13 -0.30 3.83
N THR A 116 12.04 -1.55 3.35
CA THR A 116 12.27 -2.70 4.26
C THR A 116 13.70 -2.71 4.83
N PRO A 117 14.78 -2.49 4.06
CA PRO A 117 16.14 -2.42 4.64
C PRO A 117 16.33 -1.21 5.54
N ILE A 118 15.70 -0.07 5.23
CA ILE A 118 15.71 1.09 6.12
C ILE A 118 15.06 0.75 7.47
N THR A 119 13.92 0.06 7.45
CA THR A 119 13.21 -0.33 8.67
C THR A 119 13.89 -1.45 9.47
N GLN A 120 14.71 -2.30 8.84
CA GLN A 120 15.32 -3.45 9.52
C GLN A 120 16.79 -3.23 9.90
N HIS A 121 17.50 -2.38 9.17
CA HIS A 121 18.95 -2.18 9.37
C HIS A 121 19.32 -0.72 9.60
N PHE A 122 18.93 0.19 8.69
CA PHE A 122 19.49 1.54 8.73
C PHE A 122 18.93 2.43 9.84
N ARG A 123 17.68 2.22 10.28
CA ARG A 123 17.09 3.01 11.37
C ARG A 123 17.59 2.64 12.76
N GLY A 124 18.32 1.52 12.89
CA GLY A 124 18.72 0.96 14.18
C GLY A 124 17.52 0.69 15.09
N GLU A 125 17.56 1.22 16.31
CA GLU A 125 16.54 1.01 17.33
C GLU A 125 15.59 2.21 17.52
N LEU A 126 15.43 3.06 16.52
CA LEU A 126 14.65 4.29 16.66
C LEU A 126 13.38 4.28 15.78
N GLY A 127 12.37 5.00 16.26
CA GLY A 127 11.21 5.39 15.47
C GLY A 127 10.21 4.27 15.18
N ASP A 128 10.01 3.31 16.10
CA ASP A 128 8.99 2.27 15.95
C ASP A 128 7.58 2.84 15.83
N PHE A 129 7.28 3.93 16.56
CA PHE A 129 6.04 4.69 16.40
C PHE A 129 5.79 5.11 14.94
N PHE A 130 6.82 5.62 14.26
CA PHE A 130 6.69 6.07 12.86
C PHE A 130 6.49 4.90 11.90
N VAL A 131 7.16 3.76 12.14
CA VAL A 131 6.89 2.55 11.35
C VAL A 131 5.46 2.06 11.55
N GLY A 132 4.96 2.09 12.79
CA GLY A 132 3.56 1.83 13.10
C GLY A 132 2.61 2.75 12.34
N CYS A 133 2.90 4.06 12.31
CA CYS A 133 2.16 5.02 11.50
C CYS A 133 2.13 4.61 10.02
N ILE A 134 3.28 4.29 9.42
CA ILE A 134 3.36 3.88 8.01
C ILE A 134 2.53 2.61 7.74
N PHE A 135 2.47 1.64 8.65
CA PHE A 135 1.60 0.47 8.48
C PHE A 135 0.10 0.82 8.46
N THR A 136 -0.33 1.86 9.18
CA THR A 136 -1.75 2.28 9.14
C THR A 136 -2.19 2.81 7.77
N ALA A 137 -1.25 3.18 6.89
CA ALA A 137 -1.54 3.59 5.51
C ALA A 137 -2.29 2.51 4.71
N GLU A 138 -2.12 1.23 5.09
CA GLU A 138 -2.80 0.12 4.45
C GLU A 138 -4.30 0.03 4.75
N LEU A 139 -4.84 0.81 5.71
CA LEU A 139 -6.28 0.77 6.04
C LEU A 139 -7.20 1.06 4.84
N SER A 140 -6.73 1.85 3.88
CA SER A 140 -7.50 2.15 2.67
C SER A 140 -7.56 0.98 1.67
N THR A 141 -6.61 0.05 1.71
CA THR A 141 -6.46 -1.06 0.75
C THR A 141 -7.66 -2.02 0.74
N PRO A 142 -8.24 -2.45 1.89
CA PRO A 142 -9.48 -3.22 1.94
C PRO A 142 -10.63 -2.58 1.17
N PHE A 143 -10.83 -1.27 1.33
CA PHE A 143 -11.91 -0.53 0.67
C PHE A 143 -11.64 -0.36 -0.84
N VAL A 144 -10.38 -0.16 -1.23
CA VAL A 144 -9.97 -0.13 -2.64
C VAL A 144 -10.21 -1.49 -3.30
N SER A 145 -9.85 -2.59 -2.64
CA SER A 145 -10.05 -3.96 -3.10
C SER A 145 -11.54 -4.29 -3.22
N LEU A 146 -12.35 -3.99 -2.21
CA LEU A 146 -13.79 -4.16 -2.24
C LEU A 146 -14.43 -3.36 -3.38
N GLY A 147 -14.04 -2.10 -3.56
CA GLY A 147 -14.54 -1.26 -4.65
C GLY A 147 -14.31 -1.88 -6.02
N LYS A 148 -13.11 -2.44 -6.25
CA LYS A 148 -12.83 -3.16 -7.50
C LYS A 148 -13.64 -4.46 -7.62
N ILE A 149 -13.89 -5.19 -6.53
CA ILE A 149 -14.70 -6.43 -6.54
C ILE A 149 -16.13 -6.10 -6.95
N LEU A 150 -16.73 -5.06 -6.35
CA LEU A 150 -18.07 -4.60 -6.69
C LEU A 150 -18.18 -4.19 -8.17
N MET A 151 -17.15 -3.53 -8.71
CA MET A 151 -17.10 -3.23 -10.16
C MET A 151 -17.08 -4.51 -11.02
N GLN A 152 -16.33 -5.54 -10.62
CA GLN A 152 -16.26 -6.81 -11.33
C GLN A 152 -17.59 -7.58 -11.27
N LEU A 153 -18.33 -7.46 -10.18
CA LEU A 153 -19.67 -8.02 -10.02
C LEU A 153 -20.78 -7.16 -10.65
N LYS A 154 -20.43 -6.08 -11.37
CA LYS A 154 -21.37 -5.12 -11.98
C LYS A 154 -22.33 -4.46 -10.96
N MET A 155 -21.89 -4.29 -9.71
CA MET A 155 -22.69 -3.71 -8.62
C MET A 155 -22.43 -2.21 -8.41
N GLN A 156 -22.12 -1.47 -9.48
CA GLN A 156 -21.65 -0.09 -9.39
C GLN A 156 -22.75 0.90 -8.95
N ASP A 157 -24.01 0.60 -9.26
CA ASP A 157 -25.15 1.45 -8.92
C ASP A 157 -25.69 1.25 -7.50
N THR A 158 -25.15 0.25 -6.79
CA THR A 158 -25.61 -0.11 -5.45
C THR A 158 -25.18 0.91 -4.39
N LEU A 159 -26.00 1.09 -3.35
CA LEU A 159 -25.65 1.90 -2.18
C LEU A 159 -24.32 1.45 -1.56
N LEU A 160 -24.04 0.14 -1.56
CA LEU A 160 -22.79 -0.43 -1.07
C LEU A 160 -21.57 0.12 -1.83
N HIS A 161 -21.64 0.23 -3.16
CA HIS A 161 -20.55 0.81 -3.95
C HIS A 161 -20.35 2.29 -3.63
N LYS A 162 -21.45 3.04 -3.43
CA LYS A 162 -21.41 4.45 -3.07
C LYS A 162 -20.76 4.69 -1.70
N VAL A 163 -21.22 3.97 -0.68
CA VAL A 163 -20.66 4.00 0.67
C VAL A 163 -19.19 3.60 0.66
N ASN A 164 -18.84 2.51 -0.05
CA ASN A 164 -17.44 2.11 -0.18
C ASN A 164 -16.57 3.19 -0.86
N GLY A 165 -17.10 3.90 -1.86
CA GLY A 165 -16.42 5.05 -2.48
C GLY A 165 -16.07 6.15 -1.48
N ILE A 166 -17.00 6.49 -0.59
CA ILE A 166 -16.76 7.45 0.50
C ILE A 166 -15.71 6.91 1.48
N LEU A 167 -15.82 5.63 1.87
CA LEU A 167 -14.84 4.99 2.76
C LEU A 167 -13.42 5.01 2.16
N VAL A 168 -13.27 4.76 0.86
CA VAL A 168 -11.98 4.90 0.17
C VAL A 168 -11.45 6.33 0.29
N LEU A 169 -12.27 7.35 0.01
CA LEU A 169 -11.84 8.75 0.09
C LEU A 169 -11.39 9.13 1.51
N VAL A 170 -12.21 8.82 2.50
CA VAL A 170 -11.95 9.15 3.91
C VAL A 170 -10.70 8.44 4.42
N THR A 171 -10.62 7.12 4.24
CA THR A 171 -9.48 6.34 4.73
C THR A 171 -8.18 6.69 4.01
N PHE A 172 -8.22 6.95 2.70
CA PHE A 172 -7.04 7.40 1.97
C PHE A 172 -6.56 8.77 2.46
N PHE A 173 -7.50 9.71 2.67
CA PHE A 173 -7.14 11.03 3.20
C PHE A 173 -6.55 10.96 4.61
N LEU A 174 -7.22 10.28 5.54
CA LEU A 174 -6.79 10.20 6.94
C LEU A 174 -5.49 9.40 7.09
N CYS A 175 -5.43 8.20 6.52
CA CYS A 175 -4.34 7.26 6.79
C CYS A 175 -3.16 7.38 5.83
N ARG A 176 -3.29 8.09 4.70
CA ARG A 176 -2.19 8.27 3.74
C ARG A 176 -1.78 9.71 3.53
N ILE A 177 -2.68 10.69 3.70
CA ILE A 177 -2.33 12.11 3.52
C ILE A 177 -2.08 12.78 4.86
N LEU A 178 -3.05 12.75 5.78
CA LEU A 178 -2.91 13.36 7.11
C LEU A 178 -1.94 12.62 8.04
N LEU A 179 -1.57 11.38 7.70
CA LEU A 179 -0.58 10.61 8.43
C LEU A 179 0.76 11.35 8.56
N PHE A 180 1.23 12.02 7.50
CA PHE A 180 2.51 12.73 7.54
C PHE A 180 2.48 13.96 8.46
N PRO A 181 1.51 14.89 8.33
CA PRO A 181 1.31 15.94 9.32
C PRO A 181 1.15 15.40 10.75
N PHE A 182 0.45 14.27 10.93
CA PHE A 182 0.29 13.63 12.24
C PHE A 182 1.63 13.19 12.83
N MET A 183 2.50 12.54 12.04
CA MET A 183 3.84 12.15 12.50
C MET A 183 4.66 13.37 12.96
N TYR A 184 4.60 14.47 12.20
CA TYR A 184 5.30 15.71 12.57
C TYR A 184 4.70 16.33 13.84
N ALA A 185 3.37 16.31 13.98
CA ALA A 185 2.67 16.82 15.16
C ALA A 185 2.96 16.00 16.42
N ALA A 186 3.04 14.67 16.30
CA ALA A 186 3.39 13.79 17.41
C ALA A 186 4.81 14.08 17.92
N TYR A 187 5.77 14.24 17.00
CA TYR A 187 7.13 14.66 17.35
C TYR A 187 7.18 16.07 17.94
N ALA A 188 6.50 17.04 17.31
CA ALA A 188 6.43 18.42 17.78
C ALA A 188 5.95 18.52 19.22
N ARG A 189 4.86 17.79 19.53
CA ARG A 189 4.26 17.74 20.86
C ARG A 189 5.22 17.13 21.89
N GLN A 190 5.94 16.08 21.53
CA GLN A 190 6.89 15.46 22.43
C GLN A 190 8.07 16.37 22.78
N VAL A 191 8.59 17.10 21.79
CA VAL A 191 9.76 17.98 21.97
C VAL A 191 9.36 19.39 22.44
N GLY A 192 8.08 19.73 22.43
CA GLY A 192 7.57 21.03 22.86
C GLY A 192 7.86 22.16 21.87
N ILE A 193 7.90 21.87 20.57
CA ILE A 193 8.15 22.85 19.50
C ILE A 193 6.90 23.05 18.63
N PRO A 194 6.73 24.22 17.99
CA PRO A 194 5.66 24.41 17.02
C PRO A 194 5.89 23.57 15.75
N LEU A 195 4.79 23.12 15.12
CA LEU A 195 4.80 22.17 13.99
C LEU A 195 5.67 22.62 12.81
N TYR A 196 5.66 23.90 12.46
CA TYR A 196 6.41 24.44 11.32
C TYR A 196 7.93 24.40 11.52
N LEU A 197 8.42 24.24 12.75
CA LEU A 197 9.85 24.08 13.04
C LEU A 197 10.34 22.65 12.91
N VAL A 198 9.45 21.66 12.91
CA VAL A 198 9.82 20.23 12.85
C VAL A 198 10.71 19.91 11.64
N PRO A 199 10.40 20.35 10.39
CA PRO A 199 11.24 20.05 9.24
C PRO A 199 12.69 20.55 9.37
N PHE A 200 12.93 21.60 10.15
CA PHE A 200 14.25 22.18 10.37
C PHE A 200 14.98 21.57 11.58
N ARG A 201 14.29 20.78 12.41
CA ARG A 201 14.83 20.14 13.61
C ARG A 201 15.18 18.68 13.38
N ILE A 202 14.39 17.96 12.58
CA ILE A 202 14.68 16.56 12.26
C ILE A 202 15.76 16.46 11.18
N PRO A 203 16.52 15.35 11.14
CA PRO A 203 17.51 15.13 10.08
C PRO A 203 16.90 15.23 8.68
N LEU A 204 17.66 15.80 7.73
CA LEU A 204 17.19 16.01 6.36
C LEU A 204 16.69 14.71 5.69
N HIS A 205 17.34 13.58 5.96
CA HIS A 205 16.94 12.28 5.40
C HIS A 205 15.53 11.86 5.84
N CYS A 206 15.06 12.24 7.03
CA CYS A 206 13.69 11.98 7.48
C CYS A 206 12.68 12.77 6.64
N ASN A 207 12.97 14.03 6.34
CA ASN A 207 12.14 14.85 5.45
C ASN A 207 12.10 14.27 4.03
N ILE A 208 13.25 13.86 3.49
CA ILE A 208 13.34 13.24 2.16
C ILE A 208 12.53 11.95 2.14
N ALA A 209 12.65 11.09 3.15
CA ALA A 209 11.87 9.85 3.24
C ALA A 209 10.37 10.14 3.28
N ASN A 210 9.91 11.07 4.12
CA ASN A 210 8.51 11.47 4.18
C ASN A 210 8.00 12.05 2.86
N ALA A 211 8.78 12.92 2.21
CA ALA A 211 8.45 13.48 0.91
C ALA A 211 8.33 12.39 -0.18
N SER A 212 9.24 11.42 -0.16
CA SER A 212 9.25 10.27 -1.08
C SER A 212 8.04 9.37 -0.89
N LEU A 213 7.59 9.19 0.36
CA LEU A 213 6.42 8.39 0.71
C LEU A 213 5.10 9.10 0.39
N ILE A 214 4.98 10.40 0.65
CA ILE A 214 3.72 11.14 0.45
C ILE A 214 3.47 11.51 -1.03
N ALA A 215 4.51 11.73 -1.82
CA ALA A 215 4.39 12.14 -3.23
C ALA A 215 3.48 11.22 -4.08
N PRO A 216 3.66 9.87 -4.09
CA PRO A 216 2.76 8.99 -4.82
C PRO A 216 1.33 8.98 -4.22
N GLN A 217 1.18 9.17 -2.90
CA GLN A 217 -0.12 9.22 -2.24
C GLN A 217 -0.93 10.43 -2.69
N LEU A 218 -0.32 11.61 -2.77
CA LEU A 218 -0.98 12.82 -3.29
C LEU A 218 -1.43 12.64 -4.74
N TYR A 219 -0.60 12.01 -5.56
CA TYR A 219 -0.95 11.70 -6.95
C TYR A 219 -2.16 10.76 -7.03
N TRP A 220 -2.15 9.65 -6.29
CA TRP A 220 -3.27 8.71 -6.26
C TRP A 220 -4.54 9.34 -5.69
N PHE A 221 -4.44 10.11 -4.61
CA PHE A 221 -5.59 10.79 -4.03
C PHE A 221 -6.24 11.73 -5.04
N ARG A 222 -5.44 12.48 -5.82
CA ARG A 222 -5.95 13.30 -6.92
C ARG A 222 -6.68 12.48 -7.98
N LEU A 223 -6.18 11.29 -8.34
CA LEU A 223 -6.86 10.39 -9.29
C LEU A 223 -8.17 9.84 -8.73
N ILE A 224 -8.19 9.46 -7.45
CA ILE A 224 -9.39 8.96 -6.76
C ILE A 224 -10.45 10.05 -6.68
N CYS A 225 -10.09 11.27 -6.26
CA CYS A 225 -11.01 12.41 -6.23
C CYS A 225 -11.57 12.73 -7.63
N ARG A 226 -10.73 12.72 -8.67
CA ARG A 226 -11.19 12.90 -10.05
C ARG A 226 -12.15 11.82 -10.51
N LYS A 227 -11.95 10.58 -10.08
CA LYS A 227 -12.87 9.47 -10.40
C LYS A 227 -14.19 9.63 -9.63
N ALA A 228 -14.14 10.00 -8.35
CA ALA A 228 -15.32 10.23 -7.53
C ALA A 228 -16.18 11.37 -8.09
N ALA A 229 -15.58 12.50 -8.46
CA ALA A 229 -16.29 13.66 -9.03
C ALA A 229 -16.90 13.41 -10.43
N ARG A 230 -16.60 12.30 -11.09
CA ARG A 230 -17.26 11.89 -12.34
C ARG A 230 -18.40 10.90 -12.11
N LEU A 231 -18.41 10.23 -10.95
CA LEU A 231 -19.39 9.20 -10.60
C LEU A 231 -20.52 9.74 -9.74
N TYR A 232 -20.30 10.88 -9.07
CA TYR A 232 -21.22 11.58 -8.18
C TYR A 232 -21.28 13.05 -8.57
#